data_AF-A0A380ELE1-F1
#
_entry.id   AF-A0A380ELE1-F1
#
_cell.length_a   1.000
_cell.length_b   1.000
_cell.length_c   1.000
_cell.angle_alpha   90.00
_cell.angle_beta   90.00
_cell.angle_gamma   90.00
#
_symmetry.space_group_name_H-M   'P 1'
#
loop_
_entity.id
_entity.type
_entity.pdbx_description
1 polymer ?
#
loop_
_entity_poly.entity_id
_entity_poly.type
_entity_poly.pdbx_seq_one_letter_code
_entity_poly.pdbx_strand_id
1 'polypeptide(L)'
;MNAIKRFGSAMIVPVLMFAFFGIVLGFATLFKNPTIMGSLADQHTFWFKFWSVIESGGWVIFTHMEVVFVVGLPLSLAKKAPGHAALAALMGYLMFNTFINAILTQWPHTFGANLEKGVENVPGLKSIAGIATLDTNILGGIIISAIITWIHNRYYSKRLPEMVGVFQGLTFVVTISFFVMLPLAAITCVIWPTVQHGIGSMQHFIIASGYIGVWLYHFLERVLIPTGLHHFIYAPIEVGPVVVNHGLKAEWLQHLNEFAKSTKPLKEQFPYGFMLQGMGKYLDV
;
A
#
# COMPACT_ATOMS: atom_id res chain seq x y z
N MET A 1 16.00 -7.34 -24.69
CA MET A 1 16.37 -6.44 -23.58
C MET A 1 15.16 -6.16 -22.70
N ASN A 2 15.15 -6.63 -21.46
CA ASN A 2 14.44 -7.86 -21.07
C ASN A 2 13.17 -7.45 -20.32
N ALA A 3 12.05 -8.18 -20.41
CA ALA A 3 10.77 -7.79 -19.81
C ALA A 3 10.90 -7.35 -18.33
N ILE A 4 11.79 -8.02 -17.58
CA ILE A 4 12.16 -7.68 -16.20
C ILE A 4 12.72 -6.27 -16.07
N LYS A 5 13.64 -5.84 -16.96
CA LYS A 5 14.20 -4.48 -16.95
C LYS A 5 13.13 -3.42 -17.25
N ARG A 6 12.23 -3.69 -18.20
CA ARG A 6 11.11 -2.78 -18.53
C ARG A 6 10.10 -2.68 -17.40
N PHE A 7 9.80 -3.80 -16.76
CA PHE A 7 8.93 -3.82 -15.59
C PHE A 7 9.57 -3.05 -14.44
N GLY A 8 10.84 -3.33 -14.10
CA GLY A 8 11.58 -2.58 -13.08
C GLY A 8 11.62 -1.07 -13.36
N SER A 9 11.87 -0.65 -14.61
CA SER A 9 11.83 0.78 -14.97
C SER A 9 10.43 1.39 -14.84
N ALA A 10 9.37 0.62 -15.10
CA ALA A 10 8.00 1.11 -14.96
C ALA A 10 7.61 1.36 -13.49
N MET A 11 8.16 0.57 -12.57
CA MET A 11 7.95 0.70 -11.14
C MET A 11 8.62 1.96 -10.54
N ILE A 12 9.61 2.54 -11.22
CA ILE A 12 10.30 3.75 -10.74
C ILE A 12 9.36 4.96 -10.72
N VAL A 13 8.45 5.09 -11.70
CA VAL A 13 7.62 6.29 -11.86
C VAL A 13 6.80 6.61 -10.59
N PRO A 14 6.06 5.66 -9.99
CA PRO A 14 5.42 5.86 -8.68
C PRO A 14 6.41 6.13 -7.54
N VAL A 15 7.54 5.42 -7.50
CA VAL A 15 8.48 5.44 -6.37
C VAL A 15 9.20 6.79 -6.24
N LEU A 16 9.46 7.48 -7.35
CA LEU A 16 10.15 8.78 -7.31
C LEU A 16 9.41 9.83 -6.47
N MET A 17 8.09 9.72 -6.36
CA MET A 17 7.30 10.63 -5.53
C MET A 17 7.55 10.38 -4.04
N PHE A 18 7.83 9.14 -3.62
CA PHE A 18 7.95 8.77 -2.21
C PHE A 18 9.04 9.55 -1.47
N ALA A 19 10.14 9.91 -2.14
CA ALA A 19 11.23 10.67 -1.52
C ALA A 19 10.77 12.06 -1.06
N PHE A 20 10.07 12.80 -1.92
CA PHE A 20 9.55 14.12 -1.58
C PHE A 20 8.55 14.05 -0.43
N PHE A 21 7.55 13.17 -0.53
CA PHE A 21 6.52 13.02 0.50
C PHE A 21 7.10 12.51 1.83
N GLY A 22 8.12 11.64 1.79
CA GLY A 22 8.85 11.20 2.97
C GLY A 22 9.57 12.34 3.68
N ILE A 23 10.23 13.24 2.94
CA ILE A 23 10.86 14.44 3.49
C ILE A 23 9.82 15.37 4.11
N VAL A 24 8.69 15.59 3.43
CA VAL A 24 7.59 16.42 3.94
C VAL A 24 7.04 15.86 5.25
N LEU A 25 6.82 14.54 5.32
CA LEU A 25 6.41 13.88 6.56
C LEU A 25 7.47 14.02 7.66
N GLY A 26 8.76 13.83 7.34
CA GLY A 26 9.85 14.02 8.29
C GLY A 26 9.85 15.42 8.91
N PHE A 27 9.74 16.48 8.08
CA PHE A 27 9.63 17.85 8.57
C PHE A 27 8.35 18.07 9.38
N ALA A 28 7.19 17.62 8.88
CA ALA A 28 5.94 17.81 9.60
C ALA A 28 5.95 17.15 10.98
N THR A 29 6.49 15.93 11.09
CA THR A 29 6.68 15.25 12.37
C THR A 29 7.66 16.01 13.27
N LEU A 30 8.79 16.49 12.74
CA LEU A 30 9.78 17.29 13.48
C LEU A 30 9.15 18.57 14.05
N PHE A 31 8.46 19.35 13.21
CA PHE A 31 7.87 20.63 13.59
C PHE A 31 6.64 20.50 14.50
N LYS A 32 6.02 19.32 14.55
CA LYS A 32 4.96 18.98 15.51
C LYS A 32 5.48 18.39 16.82
N ASN A 33 6.79 18.20 16.97
CA ASN A 33 7.35 17.56 18.16
C ASN A 33 7.50 18.58 19.32
N PRO A 34 6.80 18.41 20.45
CA PRO A 34 6.87 19.34 21.59
C PRO A 34 8.26 19.39 22.25
N THR A 35 9.07 18.34 22.11
CA THR A 35 10.42 18.28 22.67
C THR A 35 11.38 19.20 21.92
N ILE A 36 11.14 19.42 20.63
CA ILE A 36 12.00 20.23 19.75
C ILE A 36 11.46 21.66 19.65
N MET A 37 10.15 21.81 19.47
CA MET A 37 9.51 23.11 19.23
C MET A 37 8.89 23.74 20.49
N GLY A 38 8.96 23.05 21.63
CA GLY A 38 8.40 23.54 22.89
C GLY A 38 6.89 23.73 22.85
N SER A 39 6.40 24.78 23.52
CA SER A 39 4.98 25.13 23.57
C SER A 39 4.37 25.50 22.21
N LEU A 40 5.21 25.81 21.21
CA LEU A 40 4.73 26.10 19.85
C LEU A 40 4.09 24.86 19.20
N ALA A 41 4.58 23.66 19.52
CA ALA A 41 4.04 22.40 19.04
C ALA A 41 2.93 21.81 19.93
N ASP A 42 2.31 22.63 20.80
CA ASP A 42 1.07 22.22 21.45
C ASP A 42 -0.05 22.02 20.41
N GLN A 43 -0.83 20.96 20.55
CA GLN A 43 -1.85 20.53 19.60
C GLN A 43 -2.93 21.59 19.30
N HIS A 44 -3.13 22.54 20.21
CA HIS A 44 -4.13 23.60 20.06
C HIS A 44 -3.58 24.82 19.32
N THR A 45 -2.25 24.96 19.19
CA THR A 45 -1.64 26.10 18.51
C THR A 45 -1.93 26.11 17.01
N PHE A 46 -1.84 27.30 16.42
CA PHE A 46 -1.88 27.45 14.97
C PHE A 46 -0.73 26.68 14.29
N TRP A 47 0.46 26.70 14.89
CA TRP A 47 1.65 26.05 14.34
C TRP A 47 1.48 24.54 14.18
N PHE A 48 1.03 23.85 15.24
CA PHE A 48 0.80 22.41 15.17
C PHE A 48 -0.27 22.06 14.13
N LYS A 49 -1.37 22.83 14.08
CA LYS A 49 -2.45 22.63 13.11
C LYS A 49 -1.98 22.85 11.67
N PHE A 50 -1.18 23.89 11.42
CA PHE A 50 -0.58 24.16 10.13
C PHE A 50 0.29 22.98 9.64
N TRP A 51 1.17 22.48 10.49
CA TRP A 51 2.00 21.31 10.13
C TRP A 51 1.20 20.01 10.04
N SER A 52 0.09 19.87 10.77
CA SER A 52 -0.82 18.73 10.63
C SER A 52 -1.54 18.72 9.28
N VAL A 53 -1.86 19.89 8.72
CA VAL A 53 -2.39 20.01 7.35
C VAL A 53 -1.34 19.58 6.33
N ILE A 54 -0.08 20.03 6.51
CA ILE A 54 1.04 19.60 5.65
C ILE A 54 1.26 18.09 5.75
N GLU A 55 1.26 17.53 6.95
CA GLU A 55 1.41 16.09 7.20
C GLU A 55 0.32 15.28 6.49
N SER A 56 -0.93 15.76 6.54
CA SER A 56 -2.06 15.14 5.85
C SER A 56 -1.82 15.05 4.34
N GLY A 57 -1.27 16.11 3.74
CA GLY A 57 -0.79 16.10 2.35
C GLY A 57 0.38 15.14 2.13
N GLY A 58 1.31 15.08 3.08
CA GLY A 58 2.46 14.15 3.10
C GLY A 58 2.06 12.68 3.00
N TRP A 59 0.95 12.30 3.62
CA TRP A 59 0.46 10.91 3.63
C TRP A 59 -0.20 10.46 2.32
N VAL A 60 -0.67 11.38 1.47
CA VAL A 60 -1.50 11.08 0.27
C VAL A 60 -0.90 9.96 -0.60
N ILE A 61 0.40 10.05 -0.90
CA ILE A 61 1.07 9.09 -1.79
C ILE A 61 1.16 7.69 -1.18
N PHE A 62 1.29 7.60 0.14
CA PHE A 62 1.40 6.34 0.88
C PHE A 62 0.00 5.73 1.11
N THR A 63 -0.99 6.56 1.40
CA THR A 63 -2.39 6.13 1.56
C THR A 63 -2.97 5.57 0.25
N HIS A 64 -2.57 6.13 -0.89
CA HIS A 64 -3.08 5.78 -2.22
C HIS A 64 -2.05 5.07 -3.10
N MET A 65 -1.04 4.42 -2.50
CA MET A 65 0.06 3.80 -3.24
C MET A 65 -0.44 2.82 -4.33
N GLU A 66 -1.47 2.03 -4.05
CA GLU A 66 -2.02 1.05 -4.99
C GLU A 66 -2.52 1.73 -6.27
N VAL A 67 -3.26 2.83 -6.11
CA VAL A 67 -3.81 3.60 -7.24
C VAL A 67 -2.68 4.25 -8.05
N VAL A 68 -1.66 4.78 -7.38
CA VAL A 68 -0.51 5.41 -8.03
C VAL A 68 0.25 4.37 -8.87
N PHE A 69 0.46 3.16 -8.36
CA PHE A 69 1.07 2.07 -9.13
C PHE A 69 0.19 1.59 -10.27
N VAL A 70 -1.12 1.50 -10.06
CA VAL A 70 -2.09 1.11 -11.10
C VAL A 70 -2.03 2.06 -12.29
N VAL A 71 -1.91 3.36 -12.05
CA VAL A 71 -1.81 4.40 -13.08
C VAL A 71 -0.39 4.47 -13.67
N GLY A 72 0.65 4.38 -12.83
CA GLY A 72 2.04 4.58 -13.25
C GLY A 72 2.59 3.47 -14.15
N LEU A 73 2.19 2.22 -13.90
CA LEU A 73 2.68 1.05 -14.63
C LEU A 73 2.35 1.09 -16.15
N PRO A 74 1.11 1.31 -16.60
CA PRO A 74 0.76 1.42 -18.02
C PRO A 74 1.38 2.64 -18.69
N LEU A 75 1.63 3.74 -17.98
CA LEU A 75 2.31 4.91 -18.56
C LEU A 75 3.69 4.53 -19.13
N SER A 76 4.37 3.58 -18.50
CA SER A 76 5.71 3.12 -18.88
C SER A 76 5.70 1.88 -19.79
N LEU A 77 4.65 1.06 -19.72
CA LEU A 77 4.59 -0.24 -20.40
C LEU A 77 3.69 -0.26 -21.64
N ALA A 78 2.76 0.68 -21.78
CA ALA A 78 1.89 0.76 -22.94
C ALA A 78 2.68 1.15 -24.20
N LYS A 79 2.41 0.46 -25.30
CA LYS A 79 3.06 0.68 -26.60
C LYS A 79 2.43 1.83 -27.39
N LYS A 80 1.17 2.17 -27.09
CA LYS A 80 0.38 3.19 -27.78
C LYS A 80 -0.53 3.88 -26.78
N ALA A 81 -0.75 5.18 -26.95
CA ALA A 81 -1.66 5.97 -26.14
C ALA A 81 -1.57 5.64 -24.63
N PRO A 82 -0.41 5.86 -23.99
CA PRO A 82 -0.18 5.49 -22.59
C PRO A 82 -1.20 6.12 -21.63
N GLY A 83 -1.70 7.32 -21.90
CA GLY A 83 -2.78 7.94 -21.11
C GLY A 83 -4.09 7.14 -21.13
N HIS A 84 -4.47 6.57 -22.29
CA HIS A 84 -5.63 5.67 -22.37
C HIS A 84 -5.38 4.35 -21.65
N ALA A 85 -4.17 3.81 -21.72
CA ALA A 85 -3.82 2.60 -20.98
C ALA A 85 -3.91 2.81 -19.46
N ALA A 86 -3.45 3.97 -18.98
CA ALA A 86 -3.53 4.37 -17.58
C ALA A 86 -4.98 4.55 -17.11
N LEU A 87 -5.81 5.21 -17.92
CA LEU A 87 -7.24 5.34 -17.63
C LEU A 87 -7.94 3.96 -17.61
N ALA A 88 -7.63 3.08 -18.57
CA ALA A 88 -8.18 1.72 -18.58
C ALA A 88 -7.75 0.93 -17.34
N ALA A 89 -6.49 1.03 -16.92
CA ALA A 89 -5.96 0.35 -15.74
C ALA A 89 -6.65 0.83 -14.46
N LEU A 90 -6.81 2.15 -14.31
CA LEU A 90 -7.56 2.74 -13.19
C LEU A 90 -8.99 2.21 -13.16
N MET A 91 -9.71 2.30 -14.27
CA MET A 91 -11.10 1.84 -14.34
C MET A 91 -11.22 0.34 -14.07
N GLY A 92 -10.33 -0.49 -14.61
CA GLY A 92 -10.34 -1.92 -14.35
C GLY A 92 -10.00 -2.27 -12.90
N TYR A 93 -9.07 -1.55 -12.26
CA TYR A 93 -8.79 -1.75 -10.84
C TYR A 93 -9.96 -1.34 -9.95
N LEU A 94 -10.66 -0.25 -10.28
CA LEU A 94 -11.88 0.13 -9.57
C LEU A 94 -12.98 -0.91 -9.78
N MET A 95 -13.20 -1.40 -11.01
CA MET A 95 -14.16 -2.48 -11.28
C MET A 95 -13.83 -3.74 -10.48
N PHE A 96 -12.56 -4.15 -10.44
CA PHE A 96 -12.10 -5.30 -9.66
C PHE A 96 -12.43 -5.17 -8.18
N ASN A 97 -12.10 -4.02 -7.56
CA ASN A 97 -12.40 -3.78 -6.15
C ASN A 97 -13.91 -3.66 -5.88
N THR A 98 -14.67 -3.05 -6.79
CA THR A 98 -16.14 -3.01 -6.69
C THR A 98 -16.75 -4.40 -6.78
N PHE A 99 -16.22 -5.28 -7.64
CA PHE A 99 -16.69 -6.67 -7.71
C PHE A 99 -16.33 -7.46 -6.46
N ILE A 100 -15.14 -7.28 -5.88
CA ILE A 100 -14.80 -7.88 -4.59
C ILE A 100 -15.80 -7.39 -3.52
N ASN A 101 -16.01 -6.08 -3.42
CA ASN A 101 -16.96 -5.49 -2.49
C ASN A 101 -18.36 -6.10 -2.65
N ALA A 102 -18.85 -6.18 -3.89
CA ALA A 102 -20.15 -6.76 -4.19
C ALA A 102 -20.22 -8.24 -3.79
N ILE A 103 -19.20 -9.05 -4.11
CA ILE A 103 -19.16 -10.47 -3.74
C ILE A 103 -19.17 -10.64 -2.21
N LEU A 104 -18.34 -9.88 -1.49
CA LEU A 104 -18.29 -9.95 -0.02
C LEU A 104 -19.62 -9.49 0.61
N THR A 105 -20.30 -8.51 0.00
CA THR A 105 -21.61 -8.03 0.47
C THR A 105 -22.73 -9.05 0.23
N GLN A 106 -22.72 -9.73 -0.92
CA GLN A 106 -23.75 -10.71 -1.27
C GLN A 106 -23.55 -12.06 -0.56
N TRP A 107 -22.31 -12.43 -0.24
CA TRP A 107 -21.96 -13.70 0.42
C TRP A 107 -21.05 -13.52 1.65
N PRO A 108 -21.48 -12.75 2.67
CA PRO A 108 -20.64 -12.41 3.83
C PRO A 108 -20.24 -13.65 4.65
N HIS A 109 -21.15 -14.62 4.80
CA HIS A 109 -20.88 -15.87 5.54
C HIS A 109 -19.87 -16.78 4.84
N THR A 110 -19.85 -16.79 3.50
CA THR A 110 -18.96 -17.65 2.71
C THR A 110 -17.50 -17.19 2.81
N PHE A 111 -17.28 -15.88 2.85
CA PHE A 111 -15.94 -15.28 2.82
C PHE A 111 -15.49 -14.74 4.18
N GLY A 112 -16.33 -14.83 5.22
CA GLY A 112 -16.00 -14.38 6.58
C GLY A 112 -15.79 -12.87 6.71
N ALA A 113 -16.19 -12.08 5.71
CA ALA A 113 -16.05 -10.63 5.70
C ALA A 113 -17.37 -9.98 6.11
N ASN A 114 -17.41 -9.41 7.31
CA ASN A 114 -18.51 -8.54 7.71
C ASN A 114 -18.12 -7.08 7.45
N LEU A 115 -18.56 -6.55 6.30
CA LEU A 115 -18.30 -5.16 5.88
C LEU A 115 -19.07 -4.13 6.74
N GLU A 116 -20.07 -4.53 7.52
CA GLU A 116 -20.85 -3.63 8.39
C GLU A 116 -20.05 -3.12 9.60
N LYS A 117 -18.99 -3.85 9.99
CA LYS A 117 -18.11 -3.46 11.12
C LYS A 117 -17.12 -2.35 10.76
N GLY A 118 -17.15 -1.86 9.52
CA GLY A 118 -16.17 -0.93 8.99
C GLY A 118 -14.87 -1.61 8.58
N VAL A 119 -14.21 -1.02 7.59
CA VAL A 119 -12.99 -1.55 6.96
C VAL A 119 -11.75 -1.40 7.84
N GLU A 120 -11.75 -0.41 8.72
CA GLU A 120 -10.57 0.00 9.51
C GLU A 120 -10.26 -0.95 10.68
N ASN A 121 -11.23 -1.75 11.13
CA ASN A 121 -11.10 -2.64 12.29
C ASN A 121 -11.06 -4.13 11.93
N VAL A 122 -11.05 -4.47 10.63
CA VAL A 122 -11.08 -5.86 10.17
C VAL A 122 -9.77 -6.18 9.44
N PRO A 123 -8.90 -7.02 10.03
CA PRO A 123 -7.65 -7.43 9.39
C PRO A 123 -7.89 -8.01 8.00
N GLY A 124 -7.13 -7.55 7.02
CA GLY A 124 -7.24 -8.01 5.63
C GLY A 124 -8.31 -7.29 4.80
N LEU A 125 -9.00 -6.28 5.35
CA LEU A 125 -9.83 -5.36 4.59
C LEU A 125 -9.21 -3.96 4.55
N LYS A 126 -9.43 -3.22 3.47
CA LYS A 126 -9.00 -1.84 3.29
C LYS A 126 -10.02 -1.06 2.46
N SER A 127 -10.12 0.26 2.70
CA SER A 127 -10.83 1.17 1.80
C SER A 127 -9.89 1.65 0.71
N ILE A 128 -10.19 1.32 -0.55
CA ILE A 128 -9.42 1.76 -1.72
C ILE A 128 -10.31 2.66 -2.56
N ALA A 129 -9.96 3.94 -2.67
CA ALA A 129 -10.76 4.95 -3.37
C ALA A 129 -12.25 4.99 -2.93
N GLY A 130 -12.50 4.77 -1.63
CA GLY A 130 -13.85 4.73 -1.06
C GLY A 130 -14.56 3.37 -1.18
N ILE A 131 -13.91 2.35 -1.75
CA ILE A 131 -14.46 1.01 -1.92
C ILE A 131 -13.90 0.09 -0.82
N ALA A 132 -14.77 -0.46 0.03
CA ALA A 132 -14.37 -1.45 1.01
C ALA A 132 -14.06 -2.79 0.31
N THR A 133 -12.81 -3.24 0.37
CA THR A 133 -12.32 -4.39 -0.42
C THR A 133 -11.29 -5.18 0.39
N LEU A 134 -10.82 -6.30 -0.17
CA LEU A 134 -9.71 -7.05 0.39
C LEU A 134 -8.41 -6.22 0.28
N ASP A 135 -7.65 -6.17 1.36
CA ASP A 135 -6.33 -5.54 1.36
C ASP A 135 -5.34 -6.44 0.61
N THR A 136 -5.28 -6.24 -0.70
CA THR A 136 -4.32 -6.90 -1.59
C THR A 136 -2.99 -6.17 -1.68
N ASN A 137 -2.84 -5.09 -0.90
CA ASN A 137 -1.71 -4.17 -0.91
C ASN A 137 -1.37 -3.71 -2.35
N ILE A 138 -0.16 -3.20 -2.55
CA ILE A 138 0.38 -2.82 -3.85
C ILE A 138 0.40 -3.95 -4.87
N LEU A 139 0.47 -5.22 -4.42
CA LEU A 139 0.52 -6.38 -5.29
C LEU A 139 -0.73 -6.52 -6.15
N GLY A 140 -1.92 -6.35 -5.55
CA GLY A 140 -3.18 -6.36 -6.29
C GLY A 140 -3.20 -5.30 -7.40
N GLY A 141 -2.77 -4.08 -7.07
CA GLY A 141 -2.65 -2.99 -8.03
C GLY A 141 -1.70 -3.32 -9.19
N ILE A 142 -0.51 -3.85 -8.90
CA ILE A 142 0.49 -4.23 -9.91
C ILE A 142 -0.05 -5.33 -10.84
N ILE A 143 -0.64 -6.39 -10.29
CA ILE A 143 -1.13 -7.53 -11.07
C ILE A 143 -2.26 -7.07 -12.01
N ILE A 144 -3.26 -6.39 -11.47
CA ILE A 144 -4.41 -5.93 -12.25
C ILE A 144 -3.96 -4.94 -13.33
N SER A 145 -3.09 -4.00 -12.98
CA SER A 145 -2.55 -3.04 -13.94
C SER A 145 -1.72 -3.70 -15.03
N ALA A 146 -0.92 -4.72 -14.71
CA ALA A 146 -0.17 -5.49 -15.71
C ALA A 146 -1.09 -6.25 -16.68
N ILE A 147 -2.16 -6.87 -16.17
CA ILE A 147 -3.18 -7.54 -16.98
C ILE A 147 -3.84 -6.54 -17.93
N ILE A 148 -4.29 -5.39 -17.43
CA ILE A 148 -4.97 -4.39 -18.26
C ILE A 148 -4.01 -3.76 -19.26
N THR A 149 -2.76 -3.50 -18.88
CA THR A 149 -1.71 -3.04 -19.80
C THR A 149 -1.48 -4.06 -20.92
N TRP A 150 -1.51 -5.35 -20.62
CA TRP A 150 -1.43 -6.40 -21.62
C TRP A 150 -2.65 -6.40 -22.56
N ILE A 151 -3.87 -6.28 -22.01
CA ILE A 151 -5.11 -6.15 -22.81
C ILE A 151 -5.00 -4.92 -23.72
N HIS A 152 -4.62 -3.76 -23.18
CA HIS A 152 -4.44 -2.53 -23.94
C HIS A 152 -3.47 -2.71 -25.11
N ASN A 153 -2.29 -3.25 -24.83
CA ASN A 153 -1.27 -3.50 -25.85
C ASN A 153 -1.73 -4.47 -26.95
N ARG A 154 -2.68 -5.37 -26.64
CA ARG A 154 -3.19 -6.37 -27.57
C ARG A 154 -4.42 -5.92 -28.35
N TYR A 155 -5.31 -5.13 -27.74
CA TYR A 155 -6.66 -4.87 -28.26
C TYR A 155 -6.92 -3.41 -28.62
N TYR A 156 -6.12 -2.44 -28.15
CA TYR A 156 -6.38 -1.02 -28.37
C TYR A 156 -6.47 -0.60 -29.84
N SER A 157 -5.67 -1.20 -30.73
CA SER A 157 -5.72 -0.91 -32.18
C SER A 157 -6.56 -1.90 -32.98
N LYS A 158 -7.35 -2.77 -32.35
CA LYS A 158 -8.20 -3.69 -33.10
C LYS A 158 -9.37 -2.94 -33.73
N ARG A 159 -9.54 -3.14 -35.04
CA ARG A 159 -10.72 -2.68 -35.77
C ARG A 159 -11.87 -3.64 -35.48
N LEU A 160 -12.99 -3.07 -35.10
CA LEU A 160 -14.24 -3.78 -34.90
C LEU A 160 -15.15 -3.58 -36.14
N PRO A 161 -16.10 -4.51 -36.40
CA PRO A 161 -17.11 -4.33 -37.43
C PRO A 161 -17.87 -3.00 -37.26
N GLU A 162 -18.38 -2.45 -38.36
CA GLU A 162 -18.99 -1.12 -38.39
C GLU A 162 -20.10 -0.94 -37.34
N MET A 163 -20.96 -1.95 -37.16
CA MET A 163 -22.06 -1.95 -36.18
C MET A 163 -21.61 -1.70 -34.72
N VAL A 164 -20.38 -2.07 -34.37
CA VAL A 164 -19.80 -1.90 -33.02
C VAL A 164 -18.54 -1.04 -33.04
N GLY A 165 -18.33 -0.29 -34.12
CA GLY A 165 -17.14 0.55 -34.33
C GLY A 165 -16.96 1.62 -33.27
N VAL A 166 -18.05 2.08 -32.65
CA VAL A 166 -18.05 3.07 -31.55
C VAL A 166 -17.27 2.59 -30.31
N PHE A 167 -17.14 1.27 -30.13
CA PHE A 167 -16.42 0.71 -28.99
C PHE A 167 -14.92 0.59 -29.22
N GLN A 168 -14.36 0.97 -30.37
CA GLN A 168 -12.92 0.81 -30.63
C GLN A 168 -12.01 1.61 -29.68
N GLY A 169 -10.74 1.23 -29.58
CA GLY A 169 -9.76 1.95 -28.75
C GLY A 169 -9.92 1.68 -27.27
N LEU A 170 -9.96 2.76 -26.47
CA LEU A 170 -10.07 2.69 -25.01
C LEU A 170 -11.31 1.91 -24.57
N THR A 171 -12.46 2.19 -25.19
CA THR A 171 -13.74 1.61 -24.78
C THR A 171 -13.68 0.08 -24.90
N PHE A 172 -13.08 -0.46 -25.96
CA PHE A 172 -12.96 -1.91 -26.15
C PHE A 172 -12.07 -2.54 -25.08
N VAL A 173 -10.98 -1.89 -24.74
CA VAL A 173 -10.06 -2.34 -23.68
C VAL A 173 -10.80 -2.38 -22.33
N VAL A 174 -11.58 -1.35 -22.01
CA VAL A 174 -12.39 -1.29 -20.79
C VAL A 174 -13.48 -2.38 -20.80
N THR A 175 -14.17 -2.59 -21.92
CA THR A 175 -15.17 -3.67 -22.06
C THR A 175 -14.56 -5.05 -21.81
N ILE A 176 -13.42 -5.37 -22.43
CA ILE A 176 -12.73 -6.64 -22.17
C ILE A 176 -12.32 -6.71 -20.70
N SER A 177 -11.79 -5.61 -20.15
CA SER A 177 -11.35 -5.55 -18.76
C SER A 177 -12.51 -5.86 -17.80
N PHE A 178 -13.71 -5.33 -18.01
CA PHE A 178 -14.90 -5.65 -17.20
C PHE A 178 -15.11 -7.17 -17.08
N PHE A 179 -15.15 -7.89 -18.20
CA PHE A 179 -15.37 -9.34 -18.21
C PHE A 179 -14.20 -10.13 -17.63
N VAL A 180 -12.96 -9.61 -17.70
CA VAL A 180 -11.78 -10.24 -17.09
C VAL A 180 -11.72 -9.98 -15.58
N MET A 181 -12.11 -8.79 -15.12
CA MET A 181 -12.05 -8.42 -13.71
C MET A 181 -13.05 -9.20 -12.85
N LEU A 182 -14.22 -9.57 -13.40
CA LEU A 182 -15.25 -10.32 -12.67
C LEU A 182 -14.75 -11.69 -12.15
N PRO A 183 -14.23 -12.61 -12.99
CA PRO A 183 -13.68 -13.87 -12.50
C PRO A 183 -12.42 -13.66 -11.65
N LEU A 184 -11.58 -12.66 -11.95
CA LEU A 184 -10.41 -12.35 -11.11
C LEU A 184 -10.80 -11.92 -9.70
N ALA A 185 -11.85 -11.10 -9.55
CA ALA A 185 -12.38 -10.70 -8.25
C ALA A 185 -12.88 -11.92 -7.47
N ALA A 186 -13.66 -12.79 -8.11
CA ALA A 186 -14.15 -14.03 -7.48
C ALA A 186 -13.02 -14.96 -7.03
N ILE A 187 -12.01 -15.17 -7.89
CA ILE A 187 -10.82 -15.94 -7.57
C ILE A 187 -10.07 -15.30 -6.38
N THR A 188 -9.96 -13.97 -6.36
CA THR A 188 -9.29 -13.25 -5.26
C THR A 188 -10.04 -13.43 -3.95
N CYS A 189 -11.38 -13.36 -3.94
CA CYS A 189 -12.18 -13.62 -2.73
C CYS A 189 -11.92 -15.01 -2.13
N VAL A 190 -11.65 -16.02 -2.96
CA VAL A 190 -11.37 -17.39 -2.51
C VAL A 190 -9.91 -17.57 -2.07
N ILE A 191 -8.96 -17.09 -2.88
CA ILE A 191 -7.53 -17.39 -2.69
C ILE A 191 -6.88 -16.44 -1.69
N TRP A 192 -7.23 -15.15 -1.72
CA TRP A 192 -6.54 -14.11 -0.96
C TRP A 192 -6.59 -14.32 0.57
N PRO A 193 -7.69 -14.76 1.20
CA PRO A 193 -7.69 -15.03 2.63
C PRO A 193 -6.60 -16.02 3.07
N THR A 194 -6.30 -17.03 2.25
CA THR A 194 -5.22 -17.99 2.52
C THR A 194 -3.85 -17.33 2.41
N VAL A 195 -3.65 -16.50 1.38
CA VAL A 195 -2.41 -15.72 1.20
C VAL A 195 -2.21 -14.76 2.38
N GLN A 196 -3.26 -14.05 2.78
CA GLN A 196 -3.26 -13.13 3.91
C GLN A 196 -2.90 -13.85 5.22
N HIS A 197 -3.44 -15.05 5.45
CA HIS A 197 -3.10 -15.85 6.62
C HIS A 197 -1.62 -16.30 6.60
N GLY A 198 -1.09 -16.65 5.43
CA GLY A 198 0.33 -16.98 5.25
C GLY A 198 1.24 -15.78 5.56
N ILE A 199 0.88 -14.59 5.08
CA ILE A 199 1.59 -13.34 5.38
C ILE A 199 1.56 -13.05 6.88
N GLY A 200 0.38 -13.14 7.52
CA GLY A 200 0.22 -12.95 8.96
C GLY A 200 1.05 -13.94 9.78
N SER A 201 1.05 -15.21 9.40
CA SER A 201 1.86 -16.26 10.06
C SER A 201 3.36 -15.96 9.97
N MET A 202 3.84 -15.50 8.81
CA MET A 202 5.23 -15.08 8.63
C MET A 202 5.58 -13.86 9.49
N GLN A 203 4.68 -12.87 9.59
CA GLN A 203 4.89 -11.70 10.46
C GLN A 203 4.97 -12.09 11.94
N HIS A 204 4.06 -12.94 12.41
CA HIS A 204 4.11 -13.46 13.77
C HIS A 204 5.39 -14.27 14.02
N PHE A 205 5.83 -15.08 13.06
CA PHE A 205 7.11 -15.80 13.15
C PHE A 205 8.30 -14.85 13.29
N ILE A 206 8.35 -13.77 12.49
CA ILE A 206 9.38 -12.73 12.59
C ILE A 206 9.42 -12.13 14.00
N ILE A 207 8.26 -11.82 14.58
CA ILE A 207 8.18 -11.20 15.90
C ILE A 207 8.59 -12.18 17.00
N ALA A 208 8.19 -13.45 16.89
CA ALA A 208 8.43 -14.46 17.92
C ALA A 208 9.86 -15.05 17.91
N SER A 209 10.61 -14.93 16.80
CA SER A 209 11.88 -15.66 16.60
C SER A 209 13.14 -14.91 17.05
N GLY A 210 13.01 -13.81 17.79
CA GLY A 210 14.13 -13.03 18.33
C GLY A 210 15.14 -12.61 17.24
N TYR A 211 16.43 -12.90 17.44
CA TYR A 211 17.50 -12.53 16.49
C TYR A 211 17.33 -13.12 15.09
N ILE A 212 16.79 -14.34 14.97
CA ILE A 212 16.50 -14.97 13.66
C ILE A 212 15.38 -14.19 12.96
N GLY A 213 14.37 -13.77 13.73
CA GLY A 213 13.28 -12.94 13.24
C GLY A 213 13.76 -11.58 12.72
N VAL A 214 14.65 -10.92 13.45
CA VAL A 214 15.30 -9.66 13.02
C VAL A 214 16.06 -9.83 11.72
N TRP A 215 16.87 -10.88 11.61
CA TRP A 215 17.60 -11.17 10.38
C TRP A 215 16.63 -11.41 9.21
N LEU A 216 15.60 -12.22 9.43
CA LEU A 216 14.60 -12.55 8.42
C LEU A 216 13.81 -11.32 7.96
N TYR A 217 13.43 -10.44 8.89
CA TYR A 217 12.79 -9.16 8.58
C TYR A 217 13.61 -8.34 7.60
N HIS A 218 14.87 -8.06 7.93
CA HIS A 218 15.75 -7.25 7.09
C HIS A 218 16.09 -7.93 5.76
N PHE A 219 16.25 -9.25 5.78
CA PHE A 219 16.47 -10.04 4.57
C PHE A 219 15.27 -9.92 3.61
N LEU A 220 14.05 -10.18 4.10
CA LEU A 220 12.83 -10.10 3.29
C LEU A 220 12.53 -8.67 2.85
N GLU A 221 12.70 -7.67 3.74
CA GLU A 221 12.53 -6.25 3.41
C GLU A 221 13.39 -5.88 2.20
N ARG A 222 14.67 -6.31 2.15
CA ARG A 222 15.61 -5.99 1.07
C ARG A 222 15.38 -6.79 -0.21
N VAL A 223 15.14 -8.09 -0.12
CA VAL A 223 14.95 -8.95 -1.31
C VAL A 223 13.62 -8.64 -2.01
N LEU A 224 12.61 -8.16 -1.28
CA LEU A 224 11.27 -7.87 -1.82
C LEU A 224 11.08 -6.42 -2.29
N ILE A 225 12.11 -5.56 -2.21
CA ILE A 225 12.05 -4.18 -2.75
C ILE A 225 11.65 -4.17 -4.23
N PRO A 226 12.30 -4.97 -5.13
CA PRO A 226 12.04 -4.87 -6.56
C PRO A 226 10.61 -5.27 -6.98
N THR A 227 9.91 -6.02 -6.13
CA THR A 227 8.54 -6.50 -6.38
C THR A 227 7.48 -5.65 -5.69
N GLY A 228 7.88 -4.73 -4.81
CA GLY A 228 6.95 -4.01 -3.92
C GLY A 228 6.43 -4.85 -2.74
N LEU A 229 6.70 -6.16 -2.70
CA LEU A 229 6.19 -7.04 -1.65
C LEU A 229 6.77 -6.75 -0.27
N HIS A 230 7.86 -5.99 -0.17
CA HIS A 230 8.43 -5.55 1.10
C HIS A 230 7.42 -4.79 1.98
N HIS A 231 6.42 -4.13 1.39
CA HIS A 231 5.32 -3.48 2.12
C HIS A 231 4.51 -4.46 2.99
N PHE A 232 4.39 -5.73 2.59
CA PHE A 232 3.76 -6.76 3.43
C PHE A 232 4.59 -7.13 4.66
N ILE A 233 5.91 -6.92 4.62
CA ILE A 233 6.79 -7.25 5.73
C ILE A 233 6.80 -6.10 6.73
N TYR A 234 7.10 -4.88 6.27
CA TYR A 234 7.34 -3.77 7.18
C TYR A 234 6.04 -3.06 7.59
N ALA A 235 5.07 -2.85 6.70
CA ALA A 235 3.97 -1.92 7.00
C ALA A 235 3.10 -2.41 8.18
N PRO A 236 2.69 -3.69 8.27
CA PRO A 236 1.91 -4.16 9.40
C PRO A 236 2.67 -4.14 10.74
N ILE A 237 4.01 -4.17 10.70
CA ILE A 237 4.88 -4.08 11.87
C ILE A 237 5.10 -2.61 12.29
N GLU A 238 5.41 -1.74 11.32
CA GLU A 238 5.78 -0.35 11.58
C GLU A 238 4.59 0.57 11.82
N VAL A 239 3.50 0.37 11.10
CA VAL A 239 2.31 1.25 11.14
C VAL A 239 1.00 0.51 11.37
N GLY A 240 1.02 -0.83 11.33
CA GLY A 240 -0.14 -1.67 11.58
C GLY A 240 -0.15 -2.31 12.99
N PRO A 241 -1.23 -3.03 13.33
CA PRO A 241 -1.48 -3.52 14.68
C PRO A 241 -0.72 -4.80 15.06
N VAL A 242 0.27 -5.24 14.27
CA VAL A 242 0.84 -6.60 14.44
C VAL A 242 1.70 -6.71 15.71
N VAL A 243 2.42 -5.65 16.07
CA VAL A 243 3.26 -5.61 17.29
C VAL A 243 2.57 -4.83 18.41
N VAL A 244 2.05 -3.65 18.08
CA VAL A 244 1.30 -2.75 18.97
C VAL A 244 0.15 -2.16 18.17
N ASN A 245 -1.00 -1.90 18.80
CA ASN A 245 -2.27 -1.60 18.11
C ASN A 245 -2.20 -0.44 17.11
N HIS A 246 -1.27 0.50 17.29
CA HIS A 246 -1.09 1.68 16.43
C HIS A 246 0.24 1.68 15.66
N GLY A 247 0.96 0.55 15.65
CA GLY A 247 2.24 0.39 14.96
C GLY A 247 3.45 0.94 15.71
N LEU A 248 4.62 0.33 15.48
CA LEU A 248 5.87 0.68 16.17
C LEU A 248 6.31 2.14 15.96
N LYS A 249 6.02 2.75 14.81
CA LYS A 249 6.39 4.15 14.55
C LYS A 249 5.63 5.13 15.43
N ALA A 250 4.32 4.96 15.53
CA ALA A 250 3.52 5.83 16.38
C ALA A 250 3.79 5.55 17.87
N GLU A 251 4.01 4.28 18.25
CA GLU A 251 4.40 3.89 19.60
C GLU A 251 5.72 4.55 20.03
N TRP A 252 6.73 4.53 19.14
CA TRP A 252 8.01 5.21 19.36
C TRP A 252 7.82 6.70 19.62
N LEU A 253 7.06 7.38 18.76
CA LEU A 253 6.87 8.82 18.84
C LEU A 253 6.08 9.24 20.09
N GLN A 254 5.07 8.47 20.48
CA GLN A 254 4.25 8.74 21.67
C GLN A 254 5.09 8.63 22.95
N HIS A 255 5.99 7.66 23.02
CA HIS A 255 6.79 7.38 24.22
C HIS A 255 8.21 7.95 24.16
N LEU A 256 8.55 8.71 23.12
CA LEU A 256 9.90 9.26 22.91
C LEU A 256 10.41 10.05 24.12
N ASN A 257 9.53 10.84 24.74
CA ASN A 257 9.86 11.62 25.93
C ASN A 257 10.07 10.78 27.19
N GLU A 258 9.39 9.65 27.30
CA GLU A 258 9.57 8.70 28.40
C GLU A 258 10.89 7.96 28.23
N PHE A 259 11.18 7.53 27.00
CA PHE A 259 12.44 6.87 26.64
C PHE A 259 13.64 7.77 26.91
N ALA A 260 13.55 9.06 26.54
CA ALA A 260 14.62 10.03 26.75
C ALA A 260 14.91 10.35 28.24
N LYS A 261 13.91 10.23 29.12
CA LYS A 261 14.04 10.51 30.56
C LYS A 261 14.42 9.29 31.39
N SER A 262 14.27 8.10 30.83
CA SER A 262 14.53 6.84 31.54
C SER A 262 16.01 6.45 31.45
N THR A 263 16.55 5.91 32.54
CA THR A 263 17.92 5.37 32.62
C THR A 263 18.01 3.90 32.17
N LYS A 264 16.87 3.25 31.87
CA LYS A 264 16.85 1.85 31.43
C LYS A 264 17.33 1.73 29.97
N PRO A 265 17.91 0.60 29.55
CA PRO A 265 18.25 0.38 28.13
C PRO A 265 17.01 0.43 27.22
N LEU A 266 17.15 1.01 26.01
CA LEU A 266 16.08 1.00 25.00
C LEU A 266 15.64 -0.41 24.60
N LYS A 267 16.53 -1.39 24.68
CA LYS A 267 16.20 -2.81 24.47
C LYS A 267 15.13 -3.32 25.43
N GLU A 268 15.04 -2.75 26.63
CA GLU A 268 14.02 -3.12 27.63
C GLU A 268 12.74 -2.29 27.49
N GLN A 269 12.87 -1.01 27.13
CA GLN A 269 11.73 -0.09 27.02
C GLN A 269 10.96 -0.24 25.71
N PHE A 270 11.67 -0.57 24.62
CA PHE A 270 11.12 -0.68 23.28
C PHE A 270 11.72 -1.88 22.52
N PRO A 271 11.51 -3.11 23.02
CA PRO A 271 12.25 -4.30 22.58
C PRO A 271 12.11 -4.58 21.09
N TYR A 272 10.88 -4.50 20.55
CA TYR A 272 10.62 -4.85 19.15
C TYR A 272 11.12 -3.80 18.17
N GLY A 273 10.91 -2.51 18.44
CA GLY A 273 11.46 -1.48 17.57
C GLY A 273 12.99 -1.35 17.69
N PHE A 274 13.55 -1.56 18.88
CA PHE A 274 15.00 -1.67 19.06
C PHE A 274 15.59 -2.86 18.29
N MET A 275 14.94 -4.03 18.33
CA MET A 275 15.39 -5.23 17.62
C MET A 275 15.21 -5.14 16.10
N LEU A 276 14.06 -4.66 15.60
CA LEU A 276 13.72 -4.71 14.18
C LEU A 276 14.24 -3.51 13.38
N GLN A 277 14.51 -2.37 14.01
CA GLN A 277 14.96 -1.16 13.29
C GLN A 277 16.38 -0.73 13.68
N GLY A 278 16.92 -1.28 14.78
CA GLY A 278 18.22 -0.89 15.32
C GLY A 278 18.26 0.58 15.78
N MET A 279 19.42 1.03 16.27
CA MET A 279 19.61 2.46 16.60
C MET A 279 19.65 3.36 15.36
N GLY A 280 19.93 2.83 14.17
CA GLY A 280 20.19 3.62 12.96
C GLY A 280 18.97 4.40 12.43
N LYS A 281 17.80 3.76 12.29
CA LYS A 281 16.60 4.43 11.73
C LYS A 281 15.97 5.48 12.68
N TYR A 282 16.28 5.45 13.97
CA TYR A 282 15.74 6.39 14.97
C TYR A 282 16.72 7.50 15.39
N LEU A 283 18.01 7.38 15.02
CA LEU A 283 19.04 8.41 15.21
C LEU A 283 19.28 9.26 13.95
N ASP A 284 18.70 8.91 12.81
CA ASP A 284 18.71 9.71 11.57
C ASP A 284 17.63 10.82 11.57
N VAL A 285 17.08 11.17 12.74
CA VAL A 285 16.19 12.33 12.97
C VAL A 285 16.96 13.45 13.66
#